data_AF-A0A970RWU7-F1
#
_entry.id   AF-A0A970RWU7-F1
#
_cell.length_a   1.000
_cell.length_b   1.000
_cell.length_c   1.000
_cell.angle_alpha   90.00
_cell.angle_beta   90.00
_cell.angle_gamma   90.00
#
_symmetry.space_group_name_H-M   'P 1'
#
loop_
_entity.id
_entity.type
_entity.pdbx_description
1 polymer ?
#
loop_
_entity_poly.entity_id
_entity_poly.type
_entity_poly.pdbx_seq_one_letter_code
_entity_poly.pdbx_strand_id
1 'polypeptide(L)'
;MLKFYAIEFAILLASTLPAVFLLHLAVGRRRKAVVSVILCCVIIIGGVLAVTGIAPSGFKTGAVVYAIGDEYQIVWSTYNRGVSYVEIGGERYYDSDGGSARTDLTVHKVSVPASVLDEAKSYTVYTRNMIIRNAYGALQGRTISRTYSFRPVDESDGIQFFAASDIHDYKTAAVKAASYYGDKLDFLILAGDISSFVPRHYALDFINKVAFDVTKGTRPVIYARGNHETRGNVSGYLHRYVGSNGSNYYYTFRLGSLWGIVLDMAEDKVDNNWEYYGAADYESYRREQLAYLDEVIENADREYNAPGVQYRIAVSHITTAFTDAELVFADVFKAFNERLNAMDIDVMVSGHRHKLMYLEGGFGVGEEYYYSPAYRKNAQDKPDIVTLGANFPMAIVTCHNDTQIFVDQVPFTAKYTGGAFEYKDSALTLTYVNSKKEPVHVISPWFDIDYGTKITIKSFDI
;
A
#
# COMPACT_ATOMS: atom_id res chain seq x y z
N MET A 1 -26.92 -6.28 -15.64
CA MET A 1 -26.89 -7.17 -14.46
C MET A 1 -27.30 -8.61 -14.78
N LEU A 2 -28.43 -8.87 -15.47
CA LEU A 2 -28.83 -10.24 -15.86
C LEU A 2 -27.77 -11.03 -16.68
N LYS A 3 -26.98 -10.35 -17.53
CA LYS A 3 -25.99 -11.03 -18.40
C LYS A 3 -24.82 -11.68 -17.64
N PHE A 4 -24.40 -11.15 -16.49
CA PHE A 4 -23.24 -11.69 -15.75
C PHE A 4 -23.61 -12.93 -14.93
N TYR A 5 -24.73 -12.88 -14.21
CA TYR A 5 -25.26 -14.02 -13.46
C TYR A 5 -25.69 -15.17 -14.38
N ALA A 6 -26.14 -14.87 -15.61
CA ALA A 6 -26.45 -15.89 -16.61
C ALA A 6 -25.22 -16.70 -17.05
N ILE A 7 -24.03 -16.10 -17.10
CA ILE A 7 -22.79 -16.78 -17.52
C ILE A 7 -22.28 -17.70 -16.41
N GLU A 8 -22.21 -17.23 -15.16
CA GLU A 8 -21.78 -18.07 -14.03
C GLU A 8 -22.77 -19.23 -13.78
N PHE A 9 -24.07 -18.96 -13.92
CA PHE A 9 -25.09 -20.00 -13.83
C PHE A 9 -25.01 -21.00 -14.99
N ALA A 10 -24.76 -20.53 -16.21
CA ALA A 10 -24.54 -21.41 -17.37
C ALA A 10 -23.30 -22.29 -17.19
N ILE A 11 -22.22 -21.78 -16.60
CA ILE A 11 -21.00 -22.56 -16.29
C ILE A 11 -21.28 -23.60 -15.20
N LEU A 12 -22.00 -23.23 -14.13
CA LEU A 12 -22.40 -24.17 -13.07
C LEU A 12 -23.30 -25.29 -13.61
N LEU A 13 -24.30 -24.94 -14.43
CA LEU A 13 -25.15 -25.91 -15.12
C LEU A 13 -24.36 -26.81 -16.06
N ALA A 14 -23.49 -26.23 -16.90
CA ALA A 14 -22.68 -26.97 -17.86
C ALA A 14 -21.68 -27.94 -17.21
N SER A 15 -21.16 -27.61 -16.02
CA SER A 15 -20.22 -28.48 -15.31
C SER A 15 -20.88 -29.56 -14.44
N THR A 16 -22.11 -29.32 -13.93
CA THR A 16 -22.79 -30.25 -13.00
C THR A 16 -23.82 -31.16 -13.67
N LEU A 17 -24.53 -30.70 -14.71
CA LEU A 17 -25.54 -31.50 -15.41
C LEU A 17 -24.98 -32.78 -16.03
N PRO A 18 -23.80 -32.80 -16.69
CA PRO A 18 -23.28 -34.02 -17.31
C PRO A 18 -22.95 -35.10 -16.29
N ALA A 19 -22.32 -34.73 -15.17
CA ALA A 19 -21.94 -35.66 -14.11
C ALA A 19 -23.18 -36.31 -13.44
N VAL A 20 -24.23 -35.52 -13.21
CA VAL A 20 -25.46 -36.03 -12.58
C VAL A 20 -26.32 -36.82 -13.58
N PHE A 21 -26.31 -36.46 -14.87
CA PHE A 21 -26.95 -37.25 -15.93
C PHE A 21 -26.30 -38.64 -16.06
N LEU A 22 -24.96 -38.70 -16.05
CA LEU A 22 -24.21 -39.96 -16.03
C LEU A 22 -24.52 -40.77 -14.76
N LEU A 23 -24.64 -40.13 -13.60
CA LEU A 23 -25.07 -40.78 -12.37
C LEU A 23 -26.48 -41.39 -12.52
N HIS A 24 -27.43 -40.65 -13.08
CA HIS A 24 -28.80 -41.11 -13.32
C HIS A 24 -28.87 -42.34 -14.25
N LEU A 25 -27.98 -42.42 -15.24
CA LEU A 25 -27.85 -43.58 -16.12
C LEU A 25 -27.26 -44.81 -15.38
N ALA A 26 -26.38 -44.59 -14.41
CA ALA A 26 -25.66 -45.64 -13.69
C ALA A 26 -26.43 -46.30 -12.53
N VAL A 27 -27.57 -45.73 -12.07
CA VAL A 27 -28.33 -46.30 -10.94
C VAL A 27 -29.54 -47.12 -11.36
N GLY A 28 -29.80 -48.22 -10.64
CA GLY A 28 -30.94 -49.11 -10.90
C GLY A 28 -32.31 -48.42 -10.73
N ARG A 29 -33.35 -48.95 -11.40
CA ARG A 29 -34.71 -48.34 -11.50
C ARG A 29 -35.28 -47.78 -10.20
N ARG A 30 -35.09 -48.48 -9.06
CA ARG A 30 -35.60 -48.04 -7.75
C ARG A 30 -34.94 -46.76 -7.19
N ARG A 31 -33.71 -46.46 -7.60
CA ARG A 31 -32.94 -45.29 -7.13
C ARG A 31 -32.99 -44.10 -8.09
N LYS A 32 -33.44 -44.31 -9.33
CA LYS A 32 -33.55 -43.25 -10.36
C LYS A 32 -34.45 -42.08 -9.92
N ALA A 33 -35.59 -42.37 -9.30
CA ALA A 33 -36.50 -41.33 -8.81
C ALA A 33 -35.85 -40.44 -7.75
N VAL A 34 -35.09 -41.03 -6.81
CA VAL A 34 -34.37 -40.29 -5.77
C VAL A 34 -33.29 -39.38 -6.37
N VAL A 35 -32.50 -39.90 -7.33
CA VAL A 35 -31.47 -39.12 -8.02
C VAL A 35 -32.08 -37.96 -8.83
N SER A 36 -33.21 -38.19 -9.50
CA SER A 36 -33.92 -37.13 -10.23
C SER A 36 -34.46 -36.04 -9.31
N VAL A 37 -34.99 -36.39 -8.14
CA VAL A 37 -35.46 -35.40 -7.15
C VAL A 37 -34.30 -34.56 -6.63
N ILE A 38 -33.17 -35.20 -6.26
CA ILE A 38 -31.97 -34.48 -5.82
C ILE A 38 -31.47 -33.53 -6.93
N LEU A 39 -31.44 -33.99 -8.18
CA LEU A 39 -31.03 -33.16 -9.32
C LEU A 39 -31.96 -31.94 -9.50
N CYS A 40 -33.27 -32.14 -9.48
CA CYS A 40 -34.23 -31.04 -9.57
C CYS A 40 -34.02 -30.04 -8.42
N CYS A 41 -33.83 -30.51 -7.19
CA CYS A 41 -33.53 -29.64 -6.05
C CYS A 41 -32.23 -28.85 -6.27
N VAL A 42 -31.15 -29.48 -6.76
CA VAL A 42 -29.88 -28.79 -7.03
C VAL A 42 -30.02 -27.74 -8.14
N ILE A 43 -30.77 -28.04 -9.21
CA ILE A 43 -31.03 -27.08 -10.29
C ILE A 43 -31.89 -25.92 -9.79
N ILE A 44 -32.94 -26.19 -9.01
CA ILE A 44 -33.81 -25.16 -8.43
C ILE A 44 -33.02 -24.28 -7.46
N ILE A 45 -32.26 -24.87 -6.55
CA ILE A 45 -31.42 -24.13 -5.60
C ILE A 45 -30.37 -23.32 -6.34
N GLY A 46 -29.66 -23.91 -7.31
CA GLY A 46 -28.69 -23.21 -8.14
C GLY A 46 -29.32 -22.06 -8.92
N GLY A 47 -30.52 -22.25 -9.47
CA GLY A 47 -31.28 -21.23 -10.17
C GLY A 47 -31.72 -20.10 -9.25
N VAL A 48 -32.19 -20.43 -8.04
CA VAL A 48 -32.50 -19.44 -7.01
C VAL A 48 -31.24 -18.67 -6.62
N LEU A 49 -30.11 -19.33 -6.33
CA LEU A 49 -28.85 -18.67 -5.99
C LEU A 49 -28.34 -17.75 -7.11
N ALA A 50 -28.44 -18.18 -8.38
CA ALA A 50 -28.03 -17.39 -9.53
C ALA A 50 -28.95 -16.18 -9.79
N VAL A 51 -30.26 -16.36 -9.68
CA VAL A 51 -31.25 -15.28 -9.88
C VAL A 51 -31.21 -14.27 -8.74
N THR A 52 -31.02 -14.75 -7.51
CA THR A 52 -30.97 -13.89 -6.32
C THR A 52 -29.58 -13.32 -6.05
N GLY A 53 -28.53 -13.85 -6.67
CA GLY A 53 -27.14 -13.46 -6.38
C GLY A 53 -26.72 -13.76 -4.93
N ILE A 54 -27.41 -14.67 -4.23
CA ILE A 54 -27.08 -15.06 -2.86
C ILE A 54 -25.75 -15.82 -2.90
N ALA A 55 -24.67 -15.13 -2.54
CA ALA A 55 -23.37 -15.73 -2.26
C ALA A 55 -23.06 -15.64 -0.76
N PRO A 56 -22.15 -16.50 -0.24
CA PRO A 56 -21.72 -16.42 1.15
C PRO A 56 -21.23 -15.01 1.49
N SER A 57 -21.88 -14.39 2.48
CA SER A 57 -21.49 -13.07 2.98
C SER A 57 -20.21 -13.19 3.79
N GLY A 58 -19.18 -12.42 3.44
CA GLY A 58 -17.92 -12.46 4.16
C GLY A 58 -16.94 -11.38 3.74
N PHE A 59 -15.90 -11.23 4.55
CA PHE A 59 -14.75 -10.38 4.29
C PHE A 59 -13.81 -11.09 3.30
N LYS A 60 -13.45 -10.39 2.23
CA LYS A 60 -12.42 -10.79 1.27
C LYS A 60 -11.03 -10.38 1.76
N THR A 61 -10.93 -9.20 2.39
CA THR A 61 -9.75 -8.69 3.08
C THR A 61 -10.17 -8.16 4.45
N GLY A 62 -9.25 -8.21 5.42
CA GLY A 62 -9.47 -7.53 6.70
C GLY A 62 -9.31 -6.02 6.56
N ALA A 63 -9.71 -5.29 7.60
CA ALA A 63 -9.58 -3.83 7.64
C ALA A 63 -8.12 -3.40 7.76
N VAL A 64 -7.74 -2.43 6.94
CA VAL A 64 -6.45 -1.73 6.97
C VAL A 64 -6.70 -0.28 7.33
N VAL A 65 -5.89 0.29 8.22
CA VAL A 65 -6.07 1.65 8.74
C VAL A 65 -4.98 2.54 8.13
N TYR A 66 -5.31 3.35 7.12
CA TYR A 66 -4.37 4.26 6.49
C TYR A 66 -4.39 5.63 7.17
N ALA A 67 -3.24 6.22 7.49
CA ALA A 67 -3.16 7.55 8.10
C ALA A 67 -2.97 8.64 7.03
N ILE A 68 -3.82 9.67 7.04
CA ILE A 68 -3.82 10.77 6.07
C ILE A 68 -4.27 12.04 6.77
N GLY A 69 -3.49 13.11 6.69
CA GLY A 69 -3.70 14.32 7.48
C GLY A 69 -3.89 13.97 8.96
N ASP A 70 -5.03 14.42 9.50
CA ASP A 70 -5.50 14.14 10.86
C ASP A 70 -6.62 13.08 10.92
N GLU A 71 -6.77 12.26 9.88
CA GLU A 71 -7.77 11.19 9.79
C GLU A 71 -7.14 9.80 9.57
N TYR A 72 -7.93 8.77 9.91
CA TYR A 72 -7.70 7.42 9.43
C TYR A 72 -8.73 7.03 8.39
N GLN A 73 -8.26 6.49 7.27
CA GLN A 73 -9.07 5.83 6.25
C GLN A 73 -9.04 4.33 6.47
N ILE A 74 -10.15 3.78 6.97
CA ILE A 74 -10.30 2.35 7.25
C ILE A 74 -10.87 1.66 6.01
N VAL A 75 -10.08 0.75 5.42
CA VAL A 75 -10.41 0.09 4.15
C VAL A 75 -10.53 -1.42 4.30
N TRP A 76 -11.61 -2.01 3.80
CA TRP A 76 -11.79 -3.47 3.73
C TRP A 76 -12.61 -3.88 2.51
N SER A 77 -12.49 -5.15 2.11
CA SER A 77 -13.26 -5.69 1.00
C SER A 77 -14.15 -6.85 1.44
N THR A 78 -15.29 -7.00 0.79
CA THR A 78 -16.29 -8.05 1.00
C THR A 78 -16.55 -8.83 -0.29
N TYR A 79 -17.10 -10.05 -0.18
CA TYR A 79 -17.51 -10.82 -1.37
C TYR A 79 -18.77 -10.27 -2.04
N ASN A 80 -19.60 -9.56 -1.28
CA ASN A 80 -20.85 -8.97 -1.77
C ASN A 80 -20.81 -7.46 -1.66
N ARG A 81 -21.62 -6.81 -2.50
CA ARG A 81 -21.88 -5.39 -2.43
C ARG A 81 -22.78 -5.08 -1.24
N GLY A 82 -22.56 -3.95 -0.60
CA GLY A 82 -23.28 -3.64 0.63
C GLY A 82 -23.11 -2.21 1.11
N VAL A 83 -23.98 -1.83 2.05
CA VAL A 83 -23.83 -0.62 2.86
C VAL A 83 -22.82 -0.92 3.95
N SER A 84 -21.84 -0.05 4.10
CA SER A 84 -20.73 -0.24 5.03
C SER A 84 -20.52 0.95 5.94
N TYR A 85 -20.13 0.68 7.18
CA TYR A 85 -19.79 1.68 8.18
C TYR A 85 -18.80 1.14 9.21
N VAL A 86 -18.11 2.05 9.89
CA VAL A 86 -17.28 1.76 11.06
C VAL A 86 -17.98 2.31 12.29
N GLU A 87 -17.98 1.54 13.37
CA GLU A 87 -18.43 1.96 14.69
C GLU A 87 -17.24 2.11 15.64
N ILE A 88 -17.12 3.29 16.28
CA ILE A 88 -16.05 3.64 17.23
C ILE A 88 -16.71 4.32 18.43
N GLY A 89 -16.54 3.77 19.64
CA GLY A 89 -17.14 4.35 20.85
C GLY A 89 -18.67 4.49 20.82
N GLY A 90 -19.37 3.74 19.96
CA GLY A 90 -20.83 3.84 19.76
C GLY A 90 -21.26 4.77 18.61
N GLU A 91 -20.35 5.58 18.07
CA GLU A 91 -20.58 6.47 16.92
C GLU A 91 -20.34 5.76 15.59
N ARG A 92 -21.14 6.08 14.56
CA ARG A 92 -21.09 5.43 13.24
C ARG A 92 -20.62 6.35 12.13
N TYR A 93 -19.63 5.89 11.38
CA TYR A 93 -19.04 6.57 10.22
C TYR A 93 -19.30 5.74 8.97
N TYR A 94 -19.93 6.31 7.94
CA TYR A 94 -20.41 5.56 6.77
C TYR A 94 -19.53 5.74 5.54
N ASP A 95 -19.36 4.68 4.74
CA ASP A 95 -18.84 4.81 3.36
C ASP A 95 -19.95 5.42 2.50
N SER A 96 -19.89 6.74 2.34
CA SER A 96 -20.92 7.52 1.67
C SER A 96 -20.32 8.47 0.63
N ASP A 97 -21.16 8.85 -0.32
CA ASP A 97 -20.85 9.78 -1.39
C ASP A 97 -22.00 10.78 -1.50
N GLY A 98 -21.73 12.07 -1.29
CA GLY A 98 -22.76 13.12 -1.27
C GLY A 98 -23.92 12.83 -0.29
N GLY A 99 -23.65 12.16 0.84
CA GLY A 99 -24.65 11.79 1.83
C GLY A 99 -25.43 10.49 1.54
N SER A 100 -25.20 9.84 0.40
CA SER A 100 -25.74 8.50 0.13
C SER A 100 -24.71 7.43 0.45
N ALA A 101 -25.06 6.47 1.30
CA ALA A 101 -24.22 5.28 1.50
C ALA A 101 -23.99 4.55 0.16
N ARG A 102 -22.75 4.14 -0.09
CA ARG A 102 -22.41 3.31 -1.25
C ARG A 102 -22.99 1.91 -1.05
N THR A 103 -23.51 1.32 -2.12
CA THR A 103 -24.23 0.03 -2.04
C THR A 103 -23.82 -0.97 -3.10
N ASP A 104 -23.04 -0.52 -4.10
CA ASP A 104 -22.70 -1.23 -5.33
C ASP A 104 -21.23 -1.63 -5.40
N LEU A 105 -20.44 -1.30 -4.37
CA LEU A 105 -19.03 -1.62 -4.25
C LEU A 105 -18.79 -2.82 -3.34
N THR A 106 -17.71 -3.54 -3.62
CA THR A 106 -17.18 -4.62 -2.77
C THR A 106 -15.96 -4.20 -1.95
N VAL A 107 -15.40 -3.01 -2.21
CA VAL A 107 -14.38 -2.36 -1.40
C VAL A 107 -15.03 -1.18 -0.70
N HIS A 108 -14.74 -1.03 0.59
CA HIS A 108 -15.33 -0.01 1.44
C HIS A 108 -14.23 0.80 2.07
N LYS A 109 -14.37 2.11 2.06
CA LYS A 109 -13.44 3.06 2.67
C LYS A 109 -14.24 4.03 3.52
N VAL A 110 -13.87 4.14 4.79
CA VAL A 110 -14.49 5.04 5.75
C VAL A 110 -13.43 5.90 6.41
N SER A 111 -13.55 7.22 6.28
CA SER A 111 -12.71 8.17 7.00
C SER A 111 -13.27 8.42 8.40
N VAL A 112 -12.39 8.44 9.40
CA VAL A 112 -12.69 8.76 10.80
C VAL A 112 -11.63 9.71 11.34
N PRO A 113 -11.96 10.65 12.25
CA PRO A 113 -10.94 11.46 12.91
C PRO A 113 -9.92 10.57 13.64
N ALA A 114 -8.62 10.85 13.47
CA ALA A 114 -7.57 10.02 14.07
C ALA A 114 -7.67 10.02 15.60
N SER A 115 -7.92 11.19 16.19
CA SER A 115 -8.07 11.36 17.64
C SER A 115 -9.14 10.46 18.26
N VAL A 116 -10.27 10.25 17.56
CA VAL A 116 -11.38 9.41 18.03
C VAL A 116 -10.96 7.94 18.08
N LEU A 117 -10.23 7.46 17.07
CA LEU A 117 -9.77 6.07 17.05
C LEU A 117 -8.58 5.85 18.01
N ASP A 118 -7.67 6.82 18.12
CA ASP A 118 -6.55 6.79 19.04
C ASP A 118 -7.02 6.69 20.50
N GLU A 119 -8.06 7.45 20.86
CA GLU A 119 -8.68 7.40 22.19
C GLU A 119 -9.42 6.07 22.43
N ALA A 120 -10.25 5.64 21.46
CA ALA A 120 -11.07 4.44 21.60
C ALA A 120 -10.29 3.12 21.57
N LYS A 121 -9.11 3.11 20.93
CA LYS A 121 -8.20 1.95 20.78
C LYS A 121 -8.87 0.68 20.26
N SER A 122 -10.03 0.81 19.62
CA SER A 122 -10.80 -0.27 19.05
C SER A 122 -11.86 0.26 18.09
N TYR A 123 -12.21 -0.54 17.10
CA TYR A 123 -13.25 -0.23 16.13
C TYR A 123 -13.91 -1.51 15.61
N THR A 124 -15.14 -1.38 15.11
CA THR A 124 -15.83 -2.50 14.46
C THR A 124 -16.28 -2.09 13.07
N VAL A 125 -15.87 -2.86 12.06
CA VAL A 125 -16.35 -2.68 10.68
C VAL A 125 -17.63 -3.47 10.48
N TYR A 126 -18.60 -2.89 9.77
CA TYR A 126 -19.87 -3.51 9.43
C TYR A 126 -20.11 -3.43 7.92
N THR A 127 -20.59 -4.51 7.34
CA THR A 127 -21.16 -4.49 5.98
C THR A 127 -22.49 -5.22 5.97
N ARG A 128 -23.54 -4.52 5.54
CA ARG A 128 -24.84 -5.12 5.26
C ARG A 128 -24.98 -5.32 3.77
N ASN A 129 -25.10 -6.59 3.37
CA ASN A 129 -25.29 -6.95 1.98
C ASN A 129 -26.54 -6.29 1.39
N MET A 130 -26.41 -5.73 0.19
CA MET A 130 -27.52 -5.18 -0.57
C MET A 130 -27.80 -6.09 -1.76
N ILE A 131 -28.84 -6.93 -1.65
CA ILE A 131 -29.19 -7.92 -2.68
C ILE A 131 -29.91 -7.23 -3.84
N ILE A 132 -30.89 -6.38 -3.52
CA ILE A 132 -31.62 -5.55 -4.48
C ILE A 132 -31.68 -4.13 -3.91
N ARG A 133 -31.43 -3.13 -4.75
CA ARG A 133 -31.68 -1.72 -4.43
C ARG A 133 -32.22 -1.02 -5.67
N ASN A 134 -33.44 -0.52 -5.56
CA ASN A 134 -34.17 0.20 -6.59
C ASN A 134 -34.57 1.58 -6.03
N ALA A 135 -35.15 2.46 -6.86
CA ALA A 135 -35.52 3.82 -6.45
C ALA A 135 -36.44 3.89 -5.21
N TYR A 136 -37.33 2.91 -5.04
CA TYR A 136 -38.35 2.91 -3.98
C TYR A 136 -38.38 1.61 -3.15
N GLY A 137 -37.30 0.82 -3.17
CA GLY A 137 -37.28 -0.44 -2.42
C GLY A 137 -35.92 -1.11 -2.41
N ALA A 138 -35.67 -1.90 -1.36
CA ALA A 138 -34.44 -2.66 -1.21
C ALA A 138 -34.71 -4.02 -0.57
N LEU A 139 -33.95 -5.03 -1.01
CA LEU A 139 -33.84 -6.32 -0.34
C LEU A 139 -32.45 -6.39 0.31
N GLN A 140 -32.43 -6.40 1.64
CA GLN A 140 -31.21 -6.45 2.43
C GLN A 140 -30.87 -7.88 2.78
N GLY A 141 -29.58 -8.22 2.71
CA GLY A 141 -29.04 -9.48 3.17
C GLY A 141 -28.54 -9.40 4.62
N ARG A 142 -27.73 -10.40 4.98
CA ARG A 142 -27.09 -10.46 6.30
C ARG A 142 -26.12 -9.27 6.49
N THR A 143 -26.04 -8.80 7.74
CA THR A 143 -24.96 -7.93 8.19
C THR A 143 -23.81 -8.79 8.72
N ILE A 144 -22.61 -8.55 8.23
CA ILE A 144 -21.36 -9.10 8.77
C ILE A 144 -20.61 -7.98 9.49
N SER A 145 -19.86 -8.36 10.52
CA SER A 145 -19.03 -7.42 11.26
C SER A 145 -17.76 -8.07 11.76
N ARG A 146 -16.75 -7.25 12.07
CA ARG A 146 -15.51 -7.68 12.71
C ARG A 146 -14.92 -6.55 13.53
N THR A 147 -14.62 -6.85 14.79
CA THR A 147 -13.99 -5.93 15.74
C THR A 147 -12.49 -6.09 15.71
N TYR A 148 -11.78 -4.97 15.82
CA TYR A 148 -10.33 -4.86 15.86
C TYR A 148 -9.93 -4.04 17.08
N SER A 149 -8.87 -4.49 17.79
CA SER A 149 -8.12 -3.59 18.65
C SER A 149 -7.25 -2.68 17.78
N PHE A 150 -6.95 -1.49 18.28
CA PHE A 150 -6.11 -0.52 17.60
C PHE A 150 -5.10 0.05 18.58
N ARG A 151 -3.83 0.05 18.19
CA ARG A 151 -2.76 0.71 18.94
C ARG A 151 -2.28 1.89 18.09
N PRO A 152 -2.53 3.14 18.51
CA PRO A 152 -1.87 4.30 17.91
C PRO A 152 -0.36 4.21 18.15
N VAL A 153 0.41 5.07 17.47
CA VAL A 153 1.85 5.20 17.75
C VAL A 153 2.05 5.49 19.25
N ASP A 154 2.92 4.70 19.88
CA ASP A 154 3.21 4.77 21.31
C ASP A 154 4.70 4.99 21.50
N GLU A 155 5.05 6.20 21.91
CA GLU A 155 6.42 6.70 21.96
C GLU A 155 7.18 6.27 23.22
N SER A 156 6.54 5.51 24.11
CA SER A 156 7.09 5.19 25.44
C SER A 156 8.36 4.34 25.40
N ASP A 157 8.59 3.55 24.35
CA ASP A 157 9.85 2.82 24.12
C ASP A 157 10.57 3.20 22.81
N GLY A 158 10.25 4.40 22.29
CA GLY A 158 10.65 4.90 20.98
C GLY A 158 9.54 4.74 19.94
N ILE A 159 9.80 5.12 18.69
CA ILE A 159 8.89 4.88 17.56
C ILE A 159 9.54 3.88 16.62
N GLN A 160 8.93 2.71 16.43
CA GLN A 160 9.40 1.66 15.53
C GLN A 160 8.48 1.51 14.31
N PHE A 161 9.04 1.67 13.12
CA PHE A 161 8.30 1.47 11.88
C PHE A 161 9.08 0.61 10.89
N PHE A 162 8.34 -0.15 10.09
CA PHE A 162 8.92 -0.97 9.04
C PHE A 162 8.48 -0.42 7.68
N ALA A 163 9.42 -0.33 6.74
CA ALA A 163 9.16 0.05 5.37
C ALA A 163 9.41 -1.12 4.42
N ALA A 164 8.41 -1.39 3.58
CA ALA A 164 8.44 -2.40 2.54
C ALA A 164 7.97 -1.77 1.22
N SER A 165 8.70 -2.00 0.14
CA SER A 165 8.30 -1.63 -1.23
C SER A 165 8.51 -2.81 -2.17
N ASP A 166 8.26 -2.62 -3.46
CA ASP A 166 8.72 -3.52 -4.53
C ASP A 166 8.36 -4.99 -4.29
N ILE A 167 7.19 -5.28 -3.71
CA ILE A 167 6.81 -6.65 -3.36
C ILE A 167 6.46 -7.45 -4.63
N HIS A 168 5.96 -6.79 -5.68
CA HIS A 168 5.63 -7.39 -6.97
C HIS A 168 4.84 -8.70 -6.84
N ASP A 169 3.81 -8.70 -6.00
CA ASP A 169 2.95 -9.87 -5.74
C ASP A 169 3.59 -11.03 -4.93
N TYR A 170 4.87 -10.94 -4.54
CA TYR A 170 5.60 -11.92 -3.72
C TYR A 170 5.44 -11.68 -2.20
N LYS A 171 4.20 -11.76 -1.72
CA LYS A 171 3.82 -11.41 -0.34
C LYS A 171 4.59 -12.14 0.77
N THR A 172 4.83 -13.45 0.64
CA THR A 172 5.20 -14.30 1.79
C THR A 172 6.50 -13.88 2.47
N ALA A 173 7.53 -13.57 1.69
CA ALA A 173 8.82 -13.17 2.22
C ALA A 173 8.77 -11.73 2.78
N ALA A 174 8.08 -10.83 2.07
CA ALA A 174 7.89 -9.45 2.48
C ALA A 174 7.15 -9.33 3.82
N VAL A 175 6.04 -10.08 4.00
CA VAL A 175 5.30 -10.08 5.27
C VAL A 175 6.16 -10.61 6.42
N LYS A 176 6.99 -11.63 6.19
CA LYS A 176 7.88 -12.16 7.24
C LYS A 176 8.91 -11.12 7.68
N ALA A 177 9.54 -10.42 6.73
CA ALA A 177 10.47 -9.33 7.00
C ALA A 177 9.76 -8.18 7.73
N ALA A 178 8.62 -7.71 7.20
CA ALA A 178 7.85 -6.61 7.76
C ALA A 178 7.27 -6.90 9.15
N SER A 179 7.14 -8.18 9.52
CA SER A 179 6.76 -8.60 10.87
C SER A 179 7.93 -8.63 11.86
N TYR A 180 9.06 -7.98 11.54
CA TYR A 180 10.29 -7.96 12.37
C TYR A 180 10.01 -7.52 13.80
N TYR A 181 9.41 -6.34 13.97
CA TYR A 181 9.10 -5.76 15.28
C TYR A 181 8.00 -6.50 16.05
N GLY A 182 7.19 -7.32 15.38
CA GLY A 182 6.05 -7.99 16.00
C GLY A 182 5.11 -6.99 16.67
N ASP A 183 4.82 -7.19 17.95
CA ASP A 183 3.89 -6.35 18.71
C ASP A 183 4.40 -4.91 18.93
N LYS A 184 5.72 -4.68 18.81
CA LYS A 184 6.35 -3.35 18.94
C LYS A 184 6.17 -2.46 17.73
N LEU A 185 5.74 -3.00 16.59
CA LEU A 185 5.53 -2.19 15.38
C LEU A 185 4.52 -1.07 15.68
N ASP A 186 4.89 0.18 15.49
CA ASP A 186 3.99 1.32 15.62
C ASP A 186 3.21 1.55 14.34
N PHE A 187 3.87 1.56 13.19
CA PHE A 187 3.20 1.67 11.89
C PHE A 187 4.01 1.01 10.77
N LEU A 188 3.32 0.70 9.67
CA LEU A 188 3.90 0.12 8.45
C LEU A 188 3.93 1.16 7.34
N ILE A 189 5.03 1.24 6.59
CA ILE A 189 5.11 1.96 5.33
C ILE A 189 5.11 0.96 4.18
N LEU A 190 4.16 1.12 3.25
CA LEU A 190 4.17 0.46 1.94
C LEU A 190 4.60 1.47 0.88
N ALA A 191 5.89 1.48 0.53
CA ALA A 191 6.52 2.50 -0.30
C ALA A 191 6.49 2.15 -1.81
N GLY A 192 5.31 1.79 -2.34
CA GLY A 192 5.06 1.54 -3.76
C GLY A 192 5.51 0.18 -4.30
N ASP A 193 5.01 -0.16 -5.50
CA ASP A 193 5.25 -1.40 -6.25
C ASP A 193 4.95 -2.67 -5.43
N ILE A 194 3.87 -2.62 -4.68
CA ILE A 194 3.33 -3.76 -3.96
C ILE A 194 2.77 -4.80 -4.93
N SER A 195 2.13 -4.35 -6.01
CA SER A 195 1.64 -5.20 -7.09
C SER A 195 2.37 -4.89 -8.39
N SER A 196 2.63 -5.92 -9.20
CA SER A 196 3.40 -5.75 -10.43
C SER A 196 2.65 -5.01 -11.53
N PHE A 197 1.32 -5.02 -11.48
CA PHE A 197 0.41 -4.28 -12.35
C PHE A 197 -1.02 -4.53 -11.86
N VAL A 198 -1.96 -3.70 -12.27
CA VAL A 198 -3.35 -3.71 -11.76
C VAL A 198 -4.37 -4.00 -12.87
N PRO A 199 -4.44 -5.27 -13.35
CA PRO A 199 -5.31 -5.63 -14.48
C PRO A 199 -6.78 -5.74 -14.07
N ARG A 200 -7.03 -6.06 -12.79
CA ARG A 200 -8.35 -6.29 -12.20
C ARG A 200 -8.30 -5.98 -10.71
N HIS A 201 -9.47 -5.76 -10.11
CA HIS A 201 -9.62 -5.40 -8.70
C HIS A 201 -8.94 -6.34 -7.67
N TYR A 202 -8.67 -7.61 -8.03
CA TYR A 202 -7.96 -8.51 -7.11
C TYR A 202 -6.52 -8.07 -6.83
N ALA A 203 -5.88 -7.35 -7.76
CA ALA A 203 -4.54 -6.81 -7.59
C ALA A 203 -4.54 -5.62 -6.62
N LEU A 204 -5.58 -4.78 -6.67
CA LEU A 204 -5.77 -3.73 -5.67
C LEU A 204 -6.06 -4.32 -4.28
N ASP A 205 -6.87 -5.39 -4.20
CA ASP A 205 -7.06 -6.14 -2.96
C ASP A 205 -5.76 -6.79 -2.44
N PHE A 206 -4.80 -7.10 -3.32
CA PHE A 206 -3.53 -7.70 -2.91
C PHE A 206 -2.74 -6.74 -2.02
N ILE A 207 -2.73 -5.44 -2.33
CA ILE A 207 -2.08 -4.40 -1.52
C ILE A 207 -2.64 -4.41 -0.09
N ASN A 208 -3.97 -4.42 0.05
CA ASN A 208 -4.64 -4.54 1.35
C ASN A 208 -4.33 -5.85 2.07
N LYS A 209 -4.18 -6.97 1.36
CA LYS A 209 -3.80 -8.25 1.97
C LYS A 209 -2.40 -8.21 2.55
N VAL A 210 -1.44 -7.56 1.88
CA VAL A 210 -0.08 -7.38 2.41
C VAL A 210 -0.14 -6.55 3.69
N ALA A 211 -0.76 -5.37 3.63
CA ALA A 211 -0.89 -4.47 4.78
C ALA A 211 -1.57 -5.16 5.97
N PHE A 212 -2.69 -5.85 5.72
CA PHE A 212 -3.42 -6.59 6.74
C PHE A 212 -2.61 -7.75 7.31
N ASP A 213 -1.82 -8.45 6.50
CA ASP A 213 -1.05 -9.59 6.98
C ASP A 213 0.08 -9.22 7.93
N VAL A 214 0.53 -7.96 7.91
CA VAL A 214 1.49 -7.39 8.86
C VAL A 214 0.76 -6.76 10.05
N THR A 215 -0.16 -5.82 9.78
CA THR A 215 -0.77 -4.98 10.84
C THR A 215 -1.96 -5.60 11.54
N LYS A 216 -2.62 -6.58 10.92
CA LYS A 216 -3.87 -7.21 11.37
C LYS A 216 -5.01 -6.23 11.64
N GLY A 217 -4.96 -5.03 11.05
CA GLY A 217 -5.91 -3.94 11.33
C GLY A 217 -5.68 -3.24 12.67
N THR A 218 -4.53 -3.48 13.31
CA THR A 218 -4.26 -3.00 14.68
C THR A 218 -3.24 -1.87 14.74
N ARG A 219 -2.67 -1.49 13.59
CA ARG A 219 -1.62 -0.46 13.45
C ARG A 219 -1.90 0.41 12.22
N PRO A 220 -1.54 1.71 12.27
CA PRO A 220 -1.54 2.58 11.09
C PRO A 220 -0.67 2.04 9.94
N VAL A 221 -1.05 2.42 8.72
CA VAL A 221 -0.32 2.16 7.47
C VAL A 221 -0.16 3.46 6.70
N ILE A 222 1.06 3.73 6.23
CA ILE A 222 1.36 4.77 5.25
C ILE A 222 1.54 4.09 3.89
N TYR A 223 0.95 4.66 2.84
CA TYR A 223 1.02 4.10 1.50
C TYR A 223 1.50 5.15 0.49
N ALA A 224 2.58 4.82 -0.22
CA ALA A 224 2.98 5.53 -1.43
C ALA A 224 2.67 4.67 -2.65
N ARG A 225 2.24 5.31 -3.74
CA ARG A 225 2.01 4.64 -5.03
C ARG A 225 3.35 4.46 -5.76
N GLY A 226 3.56 3.28 -6.35
CA GLY A 226 4.68 3.05 -7.26
C GLY A 226 4.27 3.08 -8.73
N ASN A 227 5.25 3.04 -9.63
CA ASN A 227 5.02 3.15 -11.06
C ASN A 227 4.24 1.94 -11.61
N HIS A 228 4.40 0.75 -11.02
CA HIS A 228 3.67 -0.44 -11.45
C HIS A 228 2.17 -0.39 -11.10
N GLU A 229 1.78 0.33 -10.04
CA GLU A 229 0.35 0.50 -9.73
C GLU A 229 -0.37 1.48 -10.66
N THR A 230 0.35 2.22 -11.49
CA THR A 230 -0.25 3.05 -12.55
C THR A 230 -0.69 2.24 -13.77
N ARG A 231 -0.15 1.01 -13.92
CA ARG A 231 -0.28 0.18 -15.12
C ARG A 231 -1.42 -0.80 -15.00
N GLY A 232 -2.47 -0.64 -15.82
CA GLY A 232 -3.54 -1.62 -15.99
C GLY A 232 -4.95 -1.05 -15.89
N ASN A 233 -5.94 -1.86 -16.32
CA ASN A 233 -7.31 -1.41 -16.57
C ASN A 233 -8.07 -0.88 -15.36
N VAL A 234 -7.59 -1.15 -14.13
CA VAL A 234 -8.25 -0.68 -12.91
C VAL A 234 -7.38 0.27 -12.08
N SER A 235 -6.27 0.79 -12.63
CA SER A 235 -5.38 1.70 -11.89
C SER A 235 -6.10 2.95 -11.36
N GLY A 236 -7.05 3.50 -12.13
CA GLY A 236 -7.88 4.63 -11.70
C GLY A 236 -8.75 4.37 -10.47
N TYR A 237 -8.94 3.11 -10.06
CA TYR A 237 -9.68 2.74 -8.85
C TYR A 237 -8.80 2.60 -7.60
N LEU A 238 -7.47 2.70 -7.72
CA LEU A 238 -6.55 2.45 -6.61
C LEU A 238 -6.87 3.30 -5.37
N HIS A 239 -7.25 4.57 -5.54
CA HIS A 239 -7.69 5.47 -4.47
C HIS A 239 -8.85 4.93 -3.60
N ARG A 240 -9.59 3.92 -4.03
CA ARG A 240 -10.62 3.26 -3.19
C ARG A 240 -10.05 2.18 -2.28
N TYR A 241 -8.86 1.67 -2.58
CA TYR A 241 -8.25 0.51 -1.93
C TYR A 241 -7.15 0.87 -0.95
N VAL A 242 -6.50 2.02 -1.10
CA VAL A 242 -5.35 2.43 -0.29
C VAL A 242 -5.57 3.81 0.30
N GLY A 243 -4.69 4.28 1.18
CA GLY A 243 -4.72 5.67 1.63
C GLY A 243 -4.57 6.64 0.44
N SER A 244 -5.49 7.60 0.31
CA SER A 244 -5.44 8.67 -0.69
C SER A 244 -6.12 9.95 -0.19
N ASN A 245 -5.61 11.11 -0.61
CA ASN A 245 -6.30 12.39 -0.43
C ASN A 245 -7.24 12.61 -1.63
N GLY A 246 -8.52 12.27 -1.46
CA GLY A 246 -9.43 12.15 -2.59
C GLY A 246 -8.91 11.10 -3.59
N SER A 247 -8.66 11.52 -4.83
CA SER A 247 -8.05 10.68 -5.87
C SER A 247 -6.52 10.83 -5.98
N ASN A 248 -5.90 11.70 -5.18
CA ASN A 248 -4.46 11.96 -5.19
C ASN A 248 -3.74 11.03 -4.22
N TYR A 249 -2.52 10.61 -4.57
CA TYR A 249 -1.69 9.71 -3.77
C TYR A 249 -0.52 10.42 -3.07
N TYR A 250 -0.50 11.75 -3.12
CA TYR A 250 0.36 12.59 -2.29
C TYR A 250 -0.47 13.23 -1.17
N TYR A 251 0.09 13.28 0.03
CA TYR A 251 -0.58 13.78 1.24
C TYR A 251 0.40 13.91 2.41
N THR A 252 0.11 14.81 3.34
CA THR A 252 0.74 14.83 4.67
C THR A 252 0.01 13.89 5.62
N PHE A 253 0.64 13.48 6.73
CA PHE A 253 0.01 12.69 7.78
C PHE A 253 0.62 13.00 9.14
N ARG A 254 -0.16 12.75 10.20
CA ARG A 254 0.25 12.94 11.59
C ARG A 254 0.06 11.66 12.40
N LEU A 255 1.10 11.23 13.10
CA LEU A 255 1.07 10.10 14.04
C LEU A 255 1.87 10.44 15.32
N GLY A 256 1.20 10.68 16.45
CA GLY A 256 1.90 10.95 17.72
C GLY A 256 2.67 12.27 17.71
N SER A 257 4.01 12.26 17.69
CA SER A 257 4.95 13.38 17.47
C SER A 257 5.62 13.37 16.09
N LEU A 258 5.34 12.35 15.27
CA LEU A 258 5.79 12.24 13.89
C LEU A 258 4.85 12.99 12.93
N TRP A 259 5.41 13.86 12.10
CA TRP A 259 4.79 14.36 10.88
C TRP A 259 5.46 13.70 9.69
N GLY A 260 4.72 13.50 8.61
CA GLY A 260 5.35 13.07 7.36
C GLY A 260 4.58 13.46 6.13
N ILE A 261 5.26 13.31 4.99
CA ILE A 261 4.70 13.60 3.68
C ILE A 261 4.93 12.44 2.72
N VAL A 262 3.87 12.04 2.04
CA VAL A 262 3.90 11.07 0.94
C VAL A 262 3.92 11.83 -0.37
N LEU A 263 4.87 11.49 -1.23
CA LEU A 263 5.00 11.99 -2.59
C LEU A 263 4.63 10.89 -3.59
N ASP A 264 4.18 11.32 -4.76
CA ASP A 264 3.80 10.43 -5.85
C ASP A 264 4.43 10.90 -7.16
N MET A 265 5.58 10.34 -7.53
CA MET A 265 6.23 10.64 -8.82
C MET A 265 5.49 10.04 -10.02
N ALA A 266 4.41 9.28 -9.75
CA ALA A 266 3.63 8.52 -10.69
C ALA A 266 4.43 7.45 -11.42
N GLU A 267 5.10 7.81 -12.51
CA GLU A 267 5.71 6.86 -13.45
C GLU A 267 7.19 7.21 -13.70
N ASP A 268 8.02 6.19 -13.94
CA ASP A 268 9.47 6.27 -14.16
C ASP A 268 9.88 6.73 -15.57
N LYS A 269 8.92 6.86 -16.50
CA LYS A 269 9.15 7.27 -17.89
C LYS A 269 8.24 8.43 -18.28
N VAL A 270 8.71 9.18 -19.28
CA VAL A 270 8.00 10.35 -19.84
C VAL A 270 6.66 9.96 -20.48
N ASP A 271 5.68 10.86 -20.43
CA ASP A 271 4.29 10.60 -20.81
C ASP A 271 4.09 10.18 -22.28
N ASN A 272 5.01 10.54 -23.18
CA ASN A 272 5.00 10.12 -24.57
C ASN A 272 5.56 8.71 -24.81
N ASN A 273 5.91 7.97 -23.74
CA ASN A 273 6.35 6.58 -23.87
C ASN A 273 5.25 5.73 -24.51
N TRP A 274 5.64 4.88 -25.46
CA TRP A 274 4.72 4.06 -26.24
C TRP A 274 3.88 3.11 -25.38
N GLU A 275 4.37 2.73 -24.19
CA GLU A 275 3.69 1.83 -23.25
C GLU A 275 2.38 2.42 -22.69
N TYR A 276 2.19 3.74 -22.74
CA TYR A 276 0.98 4.39 -22.20
C TYR A 276 -0.11 4.61 -23.25
N TYR A 277 0.16 4.33 -24.53
CA TYR A 277 -0.82 4.45 -25.62
C TYR A 277 -1.54 5.83 -25.66
N GLY A 278 -0.84 6.90 -25.25
CA GLY A 278 -1.38 8.26 -25.18
C GLY A 278 -2.32 8.55 -23.99
N ALA A 279 -2.34 7.68 -22.97
CA ALA A 279 -3.21 7.82 -21.81
C ALA A 279 -2.52 8.43 -20.56
N ALA A 280 -1.24 8.78 -20.65
CA ALA A 280 -0.49 9.39 -19.54
C ALA A 280 -0.66 10.91 -19.53
N ASP A 281 -0.81 11.47 -18.32
CA ASP A 281 -0.78 12.91 -18.01
C ASP A 281 -0.13 13.12 -16.64
N TYR A 282 1.01 12.45 -16.44
CA TYR A 282 1.74 12.47 -15.17
C TYR A 282 2.53 13.77 -15.00
N GLU A 283 2.88 14.45 -16.09
CA GLU A 283 3.51 15.76 -16.00
C GLU A 283 2.59 16.78 -15.32
N SER A 284 1.32 16.87 -15.75
CA SER A 284 0.35 17.78 -15.13
C SER A 284 0.12 17.41 -13.66
N TYR A 285 0.00 16.11 -13.36
CA TYR A 285 -0.15 15.63 -11.99
C TYR A 285 1.03 15.97 -11.07
N ARG A 286 2.28 15.87 -11.56
CA ARG A 286 3.47 16.29 -10.79
C ARG A 286 3.49 17.81 -10.58
N ARG A 287 2.97 18.60 -11.52
CA ARG A 287 2.84 20.07 -11.37
C ARG A 287 1.80 20.45 -10.32
N GLU A 288 0.66 19.76 -10.27
CA GLU A 288 -0.34 19.93 -9.21
C GLU A 288 0.26 19.61 -7.84
N GLN A 289 1.07 18.55 -7.75
CA GLN A 289 1.75 18.19 -6.52
C GLN A 289 2.79 19.22 -6.08
N LEU A 290 3.50 19.88 -7.00
CA LEU A 290 4.39 21.00 -6.64
C LEU A 290 3.60 22.16 -6.02
N ALA A 291 2.43 22.50 -6.56
CA ALA A 291 1.56 23.52 -5.98
C ALA A 291 1.07 23.10 -4.57
N TYR A 292 0.74 21.82 -4.38
CA TYR A 292 0.42 21.28 -3.06
C TYR A 292 1.59 21.40 -2.06
N LEU A 293 2.83 21.16 -2.49
CA LEU A 293 4.00 21.38 -1.62
C LEU A 293 4.17 22.85 -1.24
N ASP A 294 3.91 23.77 -2.18
CA ASP A 294 3.91 25.20 -1.90
C ASP A 294 2.84 25.55 -0.83
N GLU A 295 1.63 24.96 -0.93
CA GLU A 295 0.58 25.12 0.10
C GLU A 295 0.99 24.55 1.48
N VAL A 296 1.66 23.39 1.52
CA VAL A 296 2.18 22.81 2.77
C VAL A 296 3.21 23.73 3.42
N ILE A 297 4.08 24.36 2.63
CA ILE A 297 5.07 25.33 3.12
C ILE A 297 4.38 26.60 3.65
N GLU A 298 3.41 27.14 2.92
CA GLU A 298 2.62 28.30 3.36
C GLU A 298 1.88 28.04 4.69
N ASN A 299 1.53 26.79 4.96
CA ASN A 299 0.84 26.35 6.17
C ASN A 299 1.75 25.64 7.18
N ALA A 300 3.06 25.90 7.17
CA ALA A 300 4.05 25.20 7.99
C ALA A 300 3.66 25.05 9.47
N ASP A 301 3.09 26.11 10.09
CA ASP A 301 2.67 26.12 11.50
C ASP A 301 1.50 25.18 11.84
N ARG A 302 0.83 24.63 10.81
CA ARG A 302 -0.20 23.59 10.92
C ARG A 302 0.27 22.24 10.39
N GLU A 303 1.49 22.19 9.84
CA GLU A 303 2.11 21.02 9.22
C GLU A 303 3.37 20.64 10.00
N TYR A 304 4.55 20.73 9.39
CA TYR A 304 5.81 20.25 9.96
C TYR A 304 6.39 21.14 11.08
N ASN A 305 5.86 22.35 11.28
CA ASN A 305 6.16 23.22 12.43
C ASN A 305 5.03 23.24 13.46
N ALA A 306 3.98 22.43 13.29
CA ALA A 306 2.87 22.38 14.23
C ALA A 306 3.33 21.96 15.64
N PRO A 307 2.69 22.48 16.70
CA PRO A 307 3.01 22.09 18.07
C PRO A 307 2.98 20.57 18.28
N GLY A 308 4.04 20.06 18.91
CA GLY A 308 4.17 18.63 19.20
C GLY A 308 4.80 17.79 18.08
N VAL A 309 5.07 18.37 16.90
CA VAL A 309 5.90 17.71 15.87
C VAL A 309 7.36 17.72 16.33
N GLN A 310 7.97 16.54 16.40
CA GLN A 310 9.38 16.33 16.75
C GLN A 310 10.16 15.65 15.62
N TYR A 311 9.49 14.77 14.88
CA TYR A 311 10.11 13.95 13.84
C TYR A 311 9.43 14.19 12.50
N ARG A 312 10.19 14.11 11.40
CA ARG A 312 9.74 14.46 10.05
C ARG A 312 10.25 13.45 9.04
N ILE A 313 9.36 12.74 8.36
CA ILE A 313 9.75 11.79 7.31
C ILE A 313 9.10 12.09 5.97
N ALA A 314 9.79 11.77 4.89
CA ALA A 314 9.20 11.73 3.55
C ALA A 314 9.10 10.28 3.06
N VAL A 315 8.06 9.97 2.29
CA VAL A 315 7.91 8.67 1.62
C VAL A 315 7.66 8.93 0.15
N SER A 316 8.50 8.36 -0.72
CA SER A 316 8.30 8.42 -2.16
C SER A 316 8.82 7.15 -2.79
N HIS A 317 8.02 6.46 -3.60
CA HIS A 317 8.47 5.22 -4.24
C HIS A 317 9.74 5.45 -5.08
N ILE A 318 9.68 6.43 -5.99
CA ILE A 318 10.85 6.92 -6.72
C ILE A 318 11.45 8.06 -5.91
N THR A 319 12.72 7.92 -5.52
CA THR A 319 13.43 8.98 -4.78
C THR A 319 13.63 10.22 -5.64
N THR A 320 13.55 11.40 -5.03
CA THR A 320 13.92 12.67 -5.67
C THR A 320 15.37 13.06 -5.39
N ALA A 321 16.09 12.35 -4.51
CA ALA A 321 17.44 12.74 -4.08
C ALA A 321 18.48 12.64 -5.21
N PHE A 322 18.26 11.73 -6.16
CA PHE A 322 19.12 11.55 -7.33
C PHE A 322 18.36 10.99 -8.53
N THR A 323 18.99 11.05 -9.69
CA THR A 323 18.57 10.40 -10.95
C THR A 323 19.68 9.48 -11.47
N ASP A 324 19.35 8.64 -12.45
CA ASP A 324 20.36 8.00 -13.32
C ASP A 324 21.07 9.02 -14.22
N ALA A 325 22.18 8.60 -14.84
CA ALA A 325 22.99 9.39 -15.77
C ALA A 325 22.21 9.96 -16.96
N GLU A 326 21.09 9.35 -17.32
CA GLU A 326 20.19 9.82 -18.38
C GLU A 326 19.42 11.09 -17.99
N LEU A 327 19.48 11.51 -16.72
CA LEU A 327 18.87 12.73 -16.18
C LEU A 327 17.35 12.86 -16.42
N VAL A 328 16.67 11.72 -16.57
CA VAL A 328 15.21 11.69 -16.73
C VAL A 328 14.58 12.27 -15.46
N PHE A 329 13.73 13.29 -15.63
CA PHE A 329 13.07 14.03 -14.54
C PHE A 329 13.97 14.83 -13.60
N ALA A 330 15.25 15.07 -13.94
CA ALA A 330 16.17 15.82 -13.08
C ALA A 330 15.62 17.19 -12.63
N ASP A 331 15.04 17.97 -13.55
CA ASP A 331 14.44 19.28 -13.24
C ASP A 331 13.23 19.16 -12.31
N VAL A 332 12.44 18.10 -12.47
CA VAL A 332 11.26 17.84 -11.62
C VAL A 332 11.74 17.52 -10.21
N PHE A 333 12.63 16.54 -10.05
CA PHE A 333 13.16 16.15 -8.75
C PHE A 333 13.88 17.29 -8.04
N LYS A 334 14.62 18.13 -8.78
CA LYS A 334 15.21 19.37 -8.24
C LYS A 334 14.11 20.30 -7.69
N ALA A 335 13.06 20.57 -8.46
CA ALA A 335 11.97 21.43 -8.01
C ALA A 335 11.26 20.88 -6.76
N PHE A 336 11.13 19.55 -6.64
CA PHE A 336 10.63 18.91 -5.44
C PHE A 336 11.58 19.09 -4.25
N ASN A 337 12.88 18.82 -4.43
CA ASN A 337 13.87 18.97 -3.36
C ASN A 337 13.97 20.41 -2.86
N GLU A 338 13.83 21.42 -3.73
CA GLU A 338 13.76 22.83 -3.32
C GLU A 338 12.66 23.08 -2.26
N ARG A 339 11.49 22.44 -2.39
CA ARG A 339 10.41 22.51 -1.39
C ARG A 339 10.69 21.66 -0.16
N LEU A 340 11.09 20.40 -0.38
CA LEU A 340 11.32 19.43 0.69
C LEU A 340 12.43 19.87 1.64
N ASN A 341 13.45 20.57 1.13
CA ASN A 341 14.54 21.12 1.92
C ASN A 341 14.09 22.14 2.97
N ALA A 342 12.92 22.77 2.79
CA ALA A 342 12.34 23.70 3.78
C ALA A 342 11.69 22.98 4.98
N MET A 343 11.49 21.66 4.89
CA MET A 343 10.70 20.87 5.84
C MET A 343 11.56 20.14 6.89
N ASP A 344 12.89 20.27 6.89
CA ASP A 344 13.82 19.59 7.83
C ASP A 344 13.53 18.07 7.97
N ILE A 345 13.46 17.37 6.84
CA ILE A 345 13.18 15.93 6.78
C ILE A 345 14.34 15.14 7.40
N ASP A 346 14.02 14.24 8.32
CA ASP A 346 14.98 13.34 8.97
C ASP A 346 15.43 12.21 8.04
N VAL A 347 14.50 11.68 7.24
CA VAL A 347 14.79 10.68 6.19
C VAL A 347 13.70 10.63 5.13
N MET A 348 14.08 10.42 3.88
CA MET A 348 13.21 9.96 2.81
C MET A 348 13.28 8.43 2.67
N VAL A 349 12.12 7.77 2.71
CA VAL A 349 11.96 6.33 2.51
C VAL A 349 11.50 6.04 1.08
N SER A 350 12.25 5.22 0.35
CA SER A 350 12.02 4.93 -1.07
C SER A 350 12.19 3.46 -1.46
N GLY A 351 11.72 3.11 -2.66
CA GLY A 351 11.83 1.78 -3.28
C GLY A 351 12.46 1.86 -4.67
N HIS A 352 11.86 1.18 -5.65
CA HIS A 352 12.09 1.28 -7.09
C HIS A 352 13.42 0.69 -7.60
N ARG A 353 14.55 0.91 -6.91
CA ARG A 353 15.87 0.45 -7.38
C ARG A 353 16.16 -1.02 -7.13
N HIS A 354 15.31 -1.71 -6.37
CA HIS A 354 15.48 -3.11 -5.95
C HIS A 354 16.85 -3.41 -5.32
N LYS A 355 17.43 -2.43 -4.63
CA LYS A 355 18.75 -2.47 -4.00
C LYS A 355 18.68 -1.81 -2.63
N LEU A 356 19.43 -2.31 -1.66
CA LEU A 356 19.57 -1.65 -0.36
C LEU A 356 20.59 -0.51 -0.51
N MET A 357 20.14 0.72 -0.33
CA MET A 357 20.98 1.90 -0.51
C MET A 357 20.65 2.94 0.55
N TYR A 358 21.68 3.53 1.13
CA TYR A 358 21.56 4.69 1.99
C TYR A 358 22.48 5.78 1.47
N LEU A 359 21.93 6.99 1.35
CA LEU A 359 22.62 8.20 0.95
C LEU A 359 22.40 9.26 2.02
N GLU A 360 23.48 9.87 2.51
CA GLU A 360 23.40 11.01 3.40
C GLU A 360 22.78 12.24 2.70
N GLY A 361 22.34 13.23 3.46
CA GLY A 361 21.88 14.50 2.89
C GLY A 361 23.02 15.46 2.62
N GLY A 362 22.73 16.56 1.92
CA GLY A 362 23.64 17.70 1.80
C GLY A 362 24.54 17.71 0.56
N PHE A 363 24.27 16.82 -0.40
CA PHE A 363 24.93 16.81 -1.71
C PHE A 363 24.38 17.92 -2.61
N GLY A 364 25.25 18.50 -3.43
CA GLY A 364 24.89 19.53 -4.41
C GLY A 364 24.01 19.00 -5.55
N VAL A 365 23.66 19.88 -6.48
CA VAL A 365 22.99 19.48 -7.74
C VAL A 365 24.05 19.16 -8.79
N GLY A 366 23.90 18.01 -9.46
CA GLY A 366 24.77 17.62 -10.57
C GLY A 366 26.06 16.92 -10.16
N GLU A 367 26.19 16.48 -8.91
CA GLU A 367 27.36 15.69 -8.48
C GLU A 367 27.18 14.25 -8.95
N GLU A 368 28.20 13.75 -9.64
CA GLU A 368 28.20 12.43 -10.26
C GLU A 368 28.91 11.41 -9.36
N TYR A 369 28.25 10.29 -9.09
CA TYR A 369 28.83 9.22 -8.28
C TYR A 369 28.76 7.87 -9.01
N TYR A 370 29.83 7.10 -8.85
CA TYR A 370 29.99 5.76 -9.39
C TYR A 370 30.05 4.77 -8.23
N TYR A 371 29.63 3.53 -8.46
CA TYR A 371 29.70 2.50 -7.44
C TYR A 371 31.14 2.28 -7.01
N SER A 372 31.33 2.17 -5.70
CA SER A 372 32.61 1.80 -5.12
C SER A 372 32.97 0.38 -5.57
N PRO A 373 34.26 0.07 -5.79
CA PRO A 373 34.71 -1.30 -6.07
C PRO A 373 34.32 -2.32 -4.99
N ALA A 374 34.08 -1.84 -3.75
CA ALA A 374 33.59 -2.64 -2.65
C ALA A 374 32.11 -3.07 -2.85
N TYR A 375 31.30 -2.21 -3.45
CA TYR A 375 29.89 -2.48 -3.76
C TYR A 375 29.71 -3.24 -5.09
N ARG A 376 30.38 -2.77 -6.16
CA ARG A 376 30.35 -3.39 -7.49
C ARG A 376 31.76 -3.52 -8.04
N LYS A 377 32.18 -4.76 -8.35
CA LYS A 377 33.55 -5.05 -8.83
C LYS A 377 33.92 -4.40 -10.15
N ASN A 378 32.96 -4.29 -11.07
CA ASN A 378 33.22 -3.79 -12.41
C ASN A 378 32.93 -2.29 -12.47
N ALA A 379 33.89 -1.52 -12.96
CA ALA A 379 33.72 -0.11 -13.23
C ALA A 379 32.65 0.14 -14.30
N GLN A 380 32.08 1.34 -14.29
CA GLN A 380 31.06 1.78 -15.23
C GLN A 380 31.53 3.00 -16.01
N ASP A 381 31.07 3.10 -17.25
CA ASP A 381 31.41 4.22 -18.15
C ASP A 381 30.56 5.47 -17.88
N LYS A 382 29.48 5.33 -17.11
CA LYS A 382 28.54 6.40 -16.73
C LYS A 382 28.35 6.40 -15.22
N PRO A 383 28.03 7.56 -14.62
CA PRO A 383 27.71 7.63 -13.20
C PRO A 383 26.48 6.77 -12.90
N ASP A 384 26.46 6.17 -11.71
CA ASP A 384 25.33 5.40 -11.21
C ASP A 384 24.21 6.31 -10.74
N ILE A 385 24.58 7.45 -10.14
CA ILE A 385 23.65 8.48 -9.73
C ILE A 385 24.19 9.86 -10.04
N VAL A 386 23.27 10.79 -10.27
CA VAL A 386 23.51 12.23 -10.28
C VAL A 386 22.62 12.87 -9.22
N THR A 387 23.20 13.57 -8.25
CA THR A 387 22.47 14.15 -7.11
C THR A 387 21.70 15.41 -7.49
N LEU A 388 20.59 15.65 -6.78
CA LEU A 388 19.60 16.67 -7.14
C LEU A 388 19.32 17.65 -5.98
N GLY A 389 20.32 17.87 -5.11
CA GLY A 389 20.26 18.92 -4.10
C GLY A 389 19.38 18.63 -2.88
N ALA A 390 19.13 17.36 -2.55
CA ALA A 390 18.42 17.00 -1.32
C ALA A 390 19.31 17.23 -0.09
N ASN A 391 18.85 18.05 0.86
CA ASN A 391 19.57 18.32 2.12
C ASN A 391 19.27 17.28 3.22
N PHE A 392 18.43 16.29 2.92
CA PHE A 392 17.98 15.25 3.84
C PHE A 392 18.53 13.87 3.43
N PRO A 393 18.75 12.96 4.40
CA PRO A 393 19.12 11.58 4.11
C PRO A 393 18.03 10.81 3.37
N MET A 394 18.41 9.77 2.64
CA MET A 394 17.48 8.92 1.90
C MET A 394 17.88 7.44 2.00
N ALA A 395 16.88 6.58 2.14
CA ALA A 395 17.03 5.13 2.17
C ALA A 395 16.14 4.44 1.12
N ILE A 396 16.76 3.64 0.26
CA ILE A 396 16.04 2.66 -0.57
C ILE A 396 15.97 1.35 0.19
N VAL A 397 14.76 0.96 0.58
CA VAL A 397 14.56 0.01 1.67
C VAL A 397 14.50 -1.45 1.26
N THR A 398 14.30 -1.75 -0.03
CA THR A 398 13.96 -3.10 -0.47
C THR A 398 14.86 -3.67 -1.57
N CYS A 399 15.16 -4.97 -1.42
CA CYS A 399 15.64 -5.83 -2.49
C CYS A 399 15.06 -7.25 -2.35
N HIS A 400 15.10 -8.04 -3.43
CA HIS A 400 14.69 -9.45 -3.44
C HIS A 400 15.85 -10.40 -3.13
N ASN A 401 16.60 -10.10 -2.06
CA ASN A 401 17.75 -10.87 -1.61
C ASN A 401 17.87 -10.84 -0.07
N ASP A 402 18.72 -11.69 0.51
CA ASP A 402 18.99 -11.75 1.96
C ASP A 402 20.25 -10.94 2.35
N THR A 403 20.94 -10.34 1.38
CA THR A 403 22.20 -9.59 1.54
C THR A 403 22.24 -8.42 0.56
N GLN A 404 23.12 -7.42 0.81
CA GLN A 404 23.41 -6.33 -0.11
C GLN A 404 24.38 -6.77 -1.23
N ILE A 405 24.04 -7.83 -1.96
CA ILE A 405 24.83 -8.24 -3.13
C ILE A 405 24.36 -7.42 -4.33
N PHE A 406 25.28 -6.69 -4.95
CA PHE A 406 25.04 -6.06 -6.24
C PHE A 406 24.77 -7.12 -7.32
N VAL A 407 23.64 -7.00 -8.00
CA VAL A 407 23.32 -7.73 -9.23
C VAL A 407 22.60 -6.79 -10.19
N ASP A 408 22.91 -6.91 -11.48
CA ASP A 408 22.35 -6.03 -12.52
C ASP A 408 20.84 -6.20 -12.67
N GLN A 409 20.32 -7.41 -12.44
CA GLN A 409 18.89 -7.69 -12.35
C GLN A 409 18.66 -8.69 -11.23
N VAL A 410 17.83 -8.31 -10.26
CA VAL A 410 17.38 -9.24 -9.23
C VAL A 410 16.14 -9.95 -9.79
N PRO A 411 16.18 -11.25 -10.12
CA PRO A 411 14.94 -11.97 -10.38
C PRO A 411 14.10 -11.91 -9.10
N PHE A 412 12.80 -11.64 -9.21
CA PHE A 412 11.93 -11.71 -8.04
C PHE A 412 11.98 -13.12 -7.45
N THR A 413 12.51 -13.23 -6.23
CA THR A 413 12.77 -14.52 -5.58
C THR A 413 11.86 -14.71 -4.37
N ALA A 414 11.95 -15.88 -3.73
CA ALA A 414 11.33 -16.09 -2.42
C ALA A 414 12.09 -15.38 -1.27
N LYS A 415 13.12 -14.57 -1.57
CA LYS A 415 13.87 -13.77 -0.60
C LYS A 415 13.41 -12.33 -0.66
N TYR A 416 13.50 -11.64 0.47
CA TYR A 416 13.12 -10.26 0.59
C TYR A 416 13.85 -9.62 1.76
N THR A 417 14.29 -8.39 1.58
CA THR A 417 14.79 -7.52 2.65
C THR A 417 14.01 -6.21 2.63
N GLY A 418 13.66 -5.68 3.79
CA GLY A 418 13.04 -4.37 3.99
C GLY A 418 13.77 -3.54 5.04
N GLY A 419 13.30 -2.32 5.29
CA GLY A 419 13.92 -1.40 6.25
C GLY A 419 13.16 -1.35 7.58
N ALA A 420 13.85 -1.67 8.68
CA ALA A 420 13.37 -1.46 10.04
C ALA A 420 13.98 -0.17 10.60
N PHE A 421 13.13 0.80 10.95
CA PHE A 421 13.54 2.10 11.47
C PHE A 421 13.11 2.26 12.92
N GLU A 422 13.89 3.01 13.68
CA GLU A 422 13.63 3.29 15.09
C GLU A 422 14.06 4.72 15.44
N TYR A 423 13.13 5.53 15.94
CA TYR A 423 13.43 6.74 16.72
C TYR A 423 13.53 6.35 18.18
N LYS A 424 14.74 6.32 18.73
CA LYS A 424 14.98 5.93 20.11
C LYS A 424 16.32 6.46 20.60
N ASP A 425 16.41 6.74 21.90
CA ASP A 425 17.64 7.20 22.56
C ASP A 425 18.25 8.42 21.83
N SER A 426 17.37 9.34 21.39
CA SER A 426 17.72 10.56 20.64
C SER A 426 18.44 10.29 19.31
N ALA A 427 18.14 9.17 18.66
CA ALA A 427 18.64 8.87 17.32
C ALA A 427 17.55 8.26 16.44
N LEU A 428 17.62 8.57 15.15
CA LEU A 428 16.95 7.81 14.10
C LEU A 428 17.93 6.78 13.55
N THR A 429 17.53 5.52 13.55
CA THR A 429 18.37 4.43 13.05
C THR A 429 17.64 3.57 12.03
N LEU A 430 18.41 2.96 11.13
CA LEU A 430 17.94 2.03 10.10
C LEU A 430 18.72 0.73 10.17
N THR A 431 17.99 -0.39 10.25
CA THR A 431 18.50 -1.74 10.05
C THR A 431 17.75 -2.39 8.90
N TYR A 432 18.48 -2.84 7.89
CA TYR A 432 17.91 -3.68 6.85
C TYR A 432 17.68 -5.09 7.40
N VAL A 433 16.49 -5.65 7.22
CA VAL A 433 16.10 -6.94 7.79
C VAL A 433 15.56 -7.86 6.70
N ASN A 434 16.15 -9.05 6.60
CA ASN A 434 15.72 -10.06 5.64
C ASN A 434 14.47 -10.84 6.11
N SER A 435 13.92 -11.68 5.24
CA SER A 435 12.73 -12.50 5.52
C SER A 435 12.91 -13.55 6.64
N LYS A 436 14.14 -13.78 7.11
CA LYS A 436 14.46 -14.60 8.28
C LYS A 436 14.57 -13.78 9.56
N LYS A 437 14.33 -12.47 9.49
CA LYS A 437 14.46 -11.49 10.58
C LYS A 437 15.91 -11.26 11.03
N GLU A 438 16.86 -11.50 10.13
CA GLU A 438 18.28 -11.27 10.39
C GLU A 438 18.67 -9.89 9.84
N PRO A 439 19.42 -9.08 10.62
CA PRO A 439 20.01 -7.85 10.13
C PRO A 439 20.97 -8.11 8.96
N VAL A 440 20.89 -7.28 7.94
CA VAL A 440 21.76 -7.33 6.76
C VAL A 440 22.90 -6.34 6.94
N HIS A 441 24.14 -6.82 6.76
CA HIS A 441 25.32 -5.96 6.70
C HIS A 441 25.30 -5.15 5.40
N VAL A 442 25.52 -3.85 5.50
CA VAL A 442 25.47 -2.90 4.38
C VAL A 442 26.65 -1.93 4.41
N ILE A 443 27.14 -1.61 3.21
CA ILE A 443 28.13 -0.58 2.94
C ILE A 443 27.50 0.53 2.10
N SER A 444 28.17 1.67 2.01
CA SER A 444 27.79 2.70 1.04
C SER A 444 28.02 2.20 -0.39
N PRO A 445 27.03 2.33 -1.29
CA PRO A 445 27.23 2.00 -2.71
C PRO A 445 28.29 2.86 -3.38
N TRP A 446 28.54 4.08 -2.90
CA TRP A 446 29.37 5.09 -3.58
C TRP A 446 30.60 5.54 -2.80
N PHE A 447 30.58 5.37 -1.48
CA PHE A 447 31.64 5.87 -0.59
C PHE A 447 32.34 4.74 0.14
N ASP A 448 33.57 4.98 0.61
CA ASP A 448 34.32 4.04 1.45
C ASP A 448 33.80 4.09 2.90
N ILE A 449 32.56 3.63 3.08
CA ILE A 449 31.85 3.62 4.36
C ILE A 449 31.26 2.23 4.58
N ASP A 450 31.63 1.60 5.68
CA ASP A 450 31.00 0.38 6.18
C ASP A 450 30.04 0.76 7.31
N TYR A 451 28.73 0.62 7.07
CA TYR A 451 27.72 0.95 8.07
C TYR A 451 27.46 -0.22 9.04
N GLY A 452 28.01 -1.40 8.80
CA GLY A 452 27.67 -2.58 9.57
C GLY A 452 26.22 -3.02 9.35
N THR A 453 25.54 -3.43 10.42
CA THR A 453 24.13 -3.87 10.38
C THR A 453 23.13 -2.82 10.86
N LYS A 454 23.60 -1.64 11.29
CA LYS A 454 22.75 -0.57 11.82
C LYS A 454 23.34 0.78 11.44
N ILE A 455 22.59 1.54 10.65
CA ILE A 455 22.91 2.91 10.24
C ILE A 455 22.31 3.86 11.28
N THR A 456 23.10 4.82 11.76
CA THR A 456 22.57 5.99 12.49
C THR A 456 22.36 7.09 11.46
N ILE A 457 21.10 7.46 11.21
CA ILE A 457 20.72 8.43 10.18
C ILE A 457 20.88 9.85 10.72
N LYS A 458 20.32 10.11 11.90
CA LYS A 458 20.34 11.41 12.56
C LYS A 458 20.43 11.21 14.06
N SER A 459 21.21 12.06 14.73
CA SER A 459 21.18 12.21 16.18
C SER A 459 20.47 13.52 16.50
N PHE A 460 19.62 13.51 17.51
CA PHE A 460 18.87 14.66 17.98
C PHE A 460 19.55 15.19 19.25
N ASP A 461 19.83 16.49 19.28
CA ASP A 461 20.32 17.14 20.49
C ASP A 461 19.19 17.16 21.54
N ILE A 462 19.52 16.77 22.78
CA ILE A 462 18.59 16.70 23.93
C ILE A 462 18.38 18.08 24.55
#